data_AF-A0AAW0CQW0-F1
#
_entry.id   AF-A0AAW0CQW0-F1
#
_cell.length_a   1.000
_cell.length_b   1.000
_cell.length_c   1.000
_cell.angle_alpha   90.00
_cell.angle_beta   90.00
_cell.angle_gamma   90.00
#
_symmetry.space_group_name_H-M   'P 1'
#
loop_
_entity.id
_entity.type
_entity.pdbx_description
1 polymer ?
#
loop_
_entity_poly.entity_id
_entity_poly.type
_entity_poly.pdbx_seq_one_letter_code
_entity_poly.pdbx_strand_id
1 'polypeptide(L)'
;MPAEAKLVTIFCVVGDCNNSKNLKTCKRCKTVHYCSKECQKKDWKNHKAACNSNFEVLNGNESVFQRNLRHWLARFHNTLLMACIRALHLRDGWDHIDEGAIVIGLEPRPHTNKGSRWRVLFARLLSFEEIYLLLEKLDALEGYRDGLLNHNKVKEHLRESSGGESDYTAVITLTSNSGRDALEGDHPSVFRLQSIQVHRDMVNSLPEKHFAVDSLEALLFELEEDHPMSSTVF
;
A
#
# COMPACT_ATOMS: atom_id res chain seq x y z
N MET A 1 -10.25 -7.43 33.61
CA MET A 1 -9.21 -7.37 32.56
C MET A 1 -9.28 -5.98 31.96
N PRO A 2 -8.22 -5.17 31.94
CA PRO A 2 -8.26 -3.90 31.22
C PRO A 2 -8.55 -4.20 29.76
N ALA A 3 -9.48 -3.45 29.16
CA ALA A 3 -9.81 -3.57 27.74
C ALA A 3 -8.51 -3.41 26.93
N GLU A 4 -8.18 -4.38 26.07
CA GLU A 4 -7.05 -4.25 25.15
C GLU A 4 -7.20 -2.93 24.39
N ALA A 5 -6.17 -2.08 24.44
CA ALA A 5 -6.15 -0.83 23.72
C ALA A 5 -6.33 -1.14 22.22
N LYS A 6 -7.39 -0.59 21.63
CA LYS A 6 -7.70 -0.72 20.22
C LYS A 6 -6.61 -0.04 19.39
N LEU A 7 -5.97 -0.81 18.52
CA LEU A 7 -4.81 -0.36 17.74
C LEU A 7 -5.22 0.70 16.70
N VAL A 8 -4.58 1.87 16.76
CA VAL A 8 -4.80 2.95 15.77
C VAL A 8 -3.80 2.80 14.65
N THR A 9 -4.26 2.41 13.47
CA THR A 9 -3.43 2.19 12.27
C THR A 9 -3.64 3.23 11.19
N ILE A 10 -4.57 4.16 11.38
CA ILE A 10 -4.93 5.16 10.37
C ILE A 10 -4.72 6.57 10.95
N PHE A 11 -3.95 7.36 10.21
CA PHE A 11 -3.59 8.72 10.56
C PHE A 11 -3.79 9.65 9.36
N CYS A 12 -3.85 10.95 9.63
CA CYS A 12 -3.74 11.98 8.61
C CYS A 12 -2.39 11.84 7.90
N VAL A 13 -2.41 11.79 6.56
CA VAL A 13 -1.20 11.54 5.76
C VAL A 13 -0.19 12.70 5.79
N VAL A 14 -0.62 13.87 6.25
CA VAL A 14 0.24 15.04 6.36
C VAL A 14 1.18 14.86 7.57
N GLY A 15 2.49 14.86 7.32
CA GLY A 15 3.53 14.55 8.29
C GLY A 15 3.51 15.39 9.58
N ASP A 16 3.03 16.63 9.54
CA ASP A 16 2.94 17.52 10.71
C ASP A 16 1.55 17.55 11.38
N CYS A 17 0.64 16.63 11.02
CA CYS A 17 -0.73 16.61 11.55
C CYS A 17 -0.99 15.49 12.56
N ASN A 18 -0.50 14.26 12.32
CA ASN A 18 -0.65 13.07 13.17
C ASN A 18 -2.06 12.77 13.74
N ASN A 19 -3.10 13.43 13.24
CA ASN A 19 -4.45 13.24 13.74
C ASN A 19 -5.01 11.88 13.28
N SER A 20 -5.62 11.13 14.20
CA SER A 20 -6.19 9.81 13.94
C SER A 20 -7.73 9.75 14.03
N LYS A 21 -8.39 10.90 14.23
CA LYS A 21 -9.84 10.98 14.46
C LYS A 21 -10.56 11.71 13.34
N ASN A 22 -11.82 11.36 13.05
CA ASN A 22 -12.66 12.07 12.07
C ASN A 22 -12.01 12.20 10.68
N LEU A 23 -11.33 11.14 10.25
CA LEU A 23 -10.57 11.14 9.00
C LEU A 23 -11.49 10.97 7.79
N LYS A 24 -11.12 11.65 6.71
CA LYS A 24 -11.76 11.60 5.40
C LYS A 24 -10.82 10.95 4.41
N THR A 25 -11.30 9.92 3.73
CA THR A 25 -10.53 9.26 2.67
C THR A 25 -10.47 10.12 1.42
N CYS A 26 -9.34 10.08 0.71
CA CYS A 26 -9.27 10.60 -0.65
C CYS A 26 -10.33 9.92 -1.52
N LYS A 27 -11.27 10.70 -2.07
CA LYS A 27 -12.39 10.17 -2.88
C LYS A 27 -11.93 9.40 -4.12
N ARG A 28 -10.71 9.70 -4.60
CA ARG A 28 -10.13 9.10 -5.81
C ARG A 28 -9.41 7.79 -5.49
N CYS A 29 -8.26 7.85 -4.82
CA CYS A 29 -7.44 6.65 -4.56
C CYS A 29 -8.03 5.75 -3.46
N LYS A 30 -8.77 6.31 -2.48
CA LYS A 30 -9.31 5.65 -1.29
C LYS A 30 -8.26 5.03 -0.35
N THR A 31 -6.98 5.33 -0.53
CA THR A 31 -5.87 4.75 0.25
C THR A 31 -5.24 5.71 1.25
N VAL A 32 -5.43 7.03 1.08
CA VAL A 32 -4.90 8.05 2.01
C VAL A 32 -6.04 8.77 2.74
N HIS A 33 -5.73 9.24 3.95
CA HIS A 33 -6.68 9.79 4.90
C HIS A 33 -6.27 11.21 5.32
N TYR A 34 -7.25 12.09 5.47
CA TYR A 34 -7.05 13.50 5.83
C TYR A 34 -8.01 13.90 6.94
N CYS A 35 -7.56 14.66 7.94
CA CYS A 35 -8.46 15.21 8.95
C CYS A 35 -9.34 16.35 8.42
N SER A 36 -8.89 17.03 7.36
CA SER A 36 -9.53 18.24 6.83
C SER A 36 -9.28 18.43 5.33
N LYS A 37 -10.03 19.34 4.71
CA LYS A 37 -9.81 19.70 3.28
C LYS A 37 -8.50 20.44 3.10
N GLU A 38 -8.05 21.14 4.14
CA GLU A 38 -6.81 21.90 4.20
C GLU A 38 -5.62 20.95 4.16
N CYS A 39 -5.66 19.85 4.94
CA CYS A 39 -4.66 18.79 4.87
C CYS A 39 -4.61 18.13 3.48
N GLN A 40 -5.77 17.85 2.89
CA GLN A 40 -5.83 17.32 1.53
C GLN A 40 -5.18 18.25 0.49
N LYS A 41 -5.46 19.56 0.57
CA LYS A 41 -4.86 20.56 -0.34
C LYS A 41 -3.35 20.67 -0.15
N LYS A 42 -2.89 20.66 1.10
CA LYS A 42 -1.46 20.74 1.45
C LYS A 42 -0.67 19.56 0.89
N ASP A 43 -1.23 18.36 0.99
CA ASP A 43 -0.61 17.13 0.53
C ASP A 43 -0.69 16.93 -1.00
N TRP A 44 -1.63 17.60 -1.68
CA TRP A 44 -1.91 17.34 -3.10
C TRP A 44 -0.67 17.39 -4.01
N LYS A 45 0.29 18.29 -3.75
CA LYS A 45 1.55 18.36 -4.51
C LYS A 45 2.38 17.06 -4.47
N ASN A 46 2.29 16.31 -3.36
CA ASN A 46 3.00 15.06 -3.13
C ASN A 46 2.12 13.87 -3.53
N HIS A 47 0.84 13.92 -3.18
CA HIS A 47 -0.09 12.84 -3.44
C HIS A 47 -0.50 12.72 -4.91
N LYS A 48 -0.55 13.83 -5.67
CA LYS A 48 -1.11 13.85 -7.04
C LYS A 48 -0.51 12.77 -7.94
N ALA A 49 0.81 12.60 -7.94
CA ALA A 49 1.49 11.58 -8.74
C ALA A 49 1.04 10.17 -8.34
N ALA A 50 1.13 9.81 -7.05
CA ALA A 50 0.66 8.51 -6.54
C ALA A 50 -0.87 8.30 -6.64
N CYS A 51 -1.64 9.39 -6.63
CA CYS A 51 -3.08 9.36 -6.85
C CYS A 51 -3.40 9.01 -8.30
N ASN A 52 -2.59 9.54 -9.23
CA ASN A 52 -2.74 9.43 -10.68
C ASN A 52 -2.04 8.21 -11.28
N SER A 53 -0.97 7.68 -10.68
CA SER A 53 -0.26 6.45 -11.12
C SER A 53 -1.15 5.21 -11.07
N ASN A 54 -2.32 5.34 -10.46
CA ASN A 54 -3.41 4.36 -10.50
C ASN A 54 -4.17 4.35 -11.83
N PHE A 55 -3.77 5.21 -12.76
CA PHE A 55 -4.42 5.46 -14.03
C PHE A 55 -3.34 5.56 -15.12
N GLU A 56 -2.91 4.44 -15.69
CA GLU A 56 -2.49 4.50 -17.09
C GLU A 56 -3.77 4.77 -17.89
N VAL A 57 -4.00 6.06 -18.11
CA VAL A 57 -5.16 6.59 -18.80
C VAL A 57 -4.87 6.51 -20.29
N LEU A 58 -5.39 5.48 -20.97
CA LEU A 58 -5.79 5.69 -22.35
C LEU A 58 -7.13 6.46 -22.31
N ASN A 59 -7.15 7.70 -22.82
CA ASN A 59 -8.37 8.46 -23.15
C ASN A 59 -9.32 8.89 -22.00
N GLY A 60 -8.82 9.13 -20.80
CA GLY A 60 -9.55 9.75 -19.68
C GLY A 60 -10.28 8.80 -18.73
N ASN A 61 -10.36 7.50 -19.02
CA ASN A 61 -11.19 6.55 -18.26
C ASN A 61 -10.39 5.43 -17.58
N GLU A 62 -10.70 5.16 -16.32
CA GLU A 62 -10.15 4.02 -15.56
C GLU A 62 -10.85 2.73 -16.01
N SER A 63 -10.05 1.71 -16.38
CA SER A 63 -10.60 0.39 -16.74
C SER A 63 -11.24 -0.31 -15.54
N VAL A 64 -12.10 -1.30 -15.81
CA VAL A 64 -12.67 -2.14 -14.73
C VAL A 64 -11.54 -2.82 -13.97
N PHE A 65 -10.52 -3.32 -14.68
CA PHE A 65 -9.31 -3.90 -14.09
C PHE A 65 -8.62 -2.96 -13.08
N GLN A 66 -8.20 -1.76 -13.51
CA GLN A 66 -7.52 -0.78 -12.66
C GLN A 66 -8.38 -0.38 -11.44
N ARG A 67 -9.68 -0.20 -11.65
CA ARG A 67 -10.65 0.16 -10.59
C ARG A 67 -10.77 -0.93 -9.53
N ASN A 68 -10.84 -2.20 -9.93
CA ASN A 68 -10.92 -3.31 -8.98
C ASN A 68 -9.59 -3.44 -8.21
N LEU A 69 -8.45 -3.20 -8.84
CA LEU A 69 -7.14 -3.24 -8.17
C LEU A 69 -7.02 -2.14 -7.12
N ARG A 70 -7.50 -0.93 -7.44
CA ARG A 70 -7.58 0.17 -6.48
C ARG A 70 -8.50 -0.15 -5.30
N HIS A 71 -9.63 -0.82 -5.53
CA HIS A 71 -10.50 -1.27 -4.45
C HIS A 71 -9.85 -2.32 -3.56
N TRP A 72 -9.06 -3.22 -4.14
CA TRP A 72 -8.28 -4.21 -3.40
C TRP A 72 -7.22 -3.54 -2.51
N LEU A 73 -6.40 -2.65 -3.07
CA LEU A 73 -5.39 -1.92 -2.28
C LEU A 73 -6.00 -1.11 -1.14
N ALA A 74 -7.16 -0.48 -1.37
CA ALA A 74 -7.87 0.25 -0.33
C ALA A 74 -8.45 -0.68 0.75
N ARG A 75 -8.98 -1.84 0.35
CA ARG A 75 -9.56 -2.83 1.27
C ARG A 75 -8.51 -3.47 2.17
N PHE A 76 -7.35 -3.82 1.61
CA PHE A 76 -6.29 -4.53 2.32
C PHE A 76 -5.18 -3.60 2.82
N HIS A 77 -5.38 -2.28 2.82
CA HIS A 77 -4.36 -1.30 3.21
C HIS A 77 -3.68 -1.61 4.56
N ASN A 78 -4.46 -1.92 5.60
CA ASN A 78 -3.91 -2.25 6.93
C ASN A 78 -3.21 -3.61 6.95
N THR A 79 -3.74 -4.60 6.25
CA THR A 79 -3.10 -5.92 6.08
C THR A 79 -1.74 -5.77 5.41
N LEU A 80 -1.67 -4.97 4.34
CA LEU A 80 -0.44 -4.67 3.62
C LEU A 80 0.56 -3.88 4.49
N LEU A 81 0.09 -2.86 5.19
CA LEU A 81 0.91 -2.10 6.15
C LEU A 81 1.52 -3.01 7.21
N MET A 82 0.70 -3.87 7.83
CA MET A 82 1.15 -4.78 8.87
C MET A 82 2.16 -5.80 8.32
N ALA A 83 1.93 -6.33 7.12
CA ALA A 83 2.87 -7.21 6.47
C ALA A 83 4.22 -6.52 6.23
N CYS A 84 4.24 -5.28 5.76
CA CYS A 84 5.47 -4.50 5.60
C CYS A 84 6.20 -4.30 6.93
N ILE A 85 5.49 -3.91 7.99
CA ILE A 85 6.09 -3.69 9.33
C ILE A 85 6.80 -4.96 9.83
N ARG A 86 6.16 -6.12 9.66
CA ARG A 86 6.68 -7.41 10.11
C ARG A 86 7.83 -7.89 9.23
N ALA A 87 7.65 -7.86 7.91
CA ALA A 87 8.63 -8.39 6.95
C ALA A 87 9.93 -7.58 6.97
N LEU A 88 9.85 -6.25 7.12
CA LEU A 88 11.02 -5.38 7.22
C LEU A 88 11.54 -5.26 8.66
N HIS A 89 10.99 -6.00 9.63
CA HIS A 89 11.43 -5.94 11.02
C HIS A 89 11.54 -4.50 11.57
N LEU A 90 10.55 -3.64 11.28
CA LEU A 90 10.64 -2.18 11.58
C LEU A 90 10.66 -1.85 13.07
N ARG A 91 10.31 -2.82 13.93
CA ARG A 91 10.46 -2.72 15.38
C ARG A 91 11.92 -2.79 15.82
N ASP A 92 12.72 -3.58 15.11
CA ASP A 92 14.09 -3.88 15.46
C ASP A 92 15.04 -2.82 14.87
N GLY A 93 14.70 -2.28 13.70
CA GLY A 93 15.43 -1.19 13.04
C GLY A 93 14.49 -0.35 12.16
N TRP A 94 14.44 0.96 12.41
CA TRP A 94 13.59 1.87 11.62
C TRP A 94 14.14 2.10 10.21
N ASP A 95 15.46 2.06 10.07
CA ASP A 95 16.21 2.16 8.82
C ASP A 95 16.01 0.95 7.90
N HIS A 96 15.55 -0.21 8.43
CA HIS A 96 15.17 -1.35 7.61
C HIS A 96 14.05 -1.02 6.60
N ILE A 97 13.32 0.09 6.79
CA ILE A 97 12.34 0.58 5.81
C ILE A 97 12.95 0.92 4.44
N ASP A 98 14.27 1.05 4.36
CA ASP A 98 15.04 1.28 3.14
C ASP A 98 15.58 -0.02 2.51
N GLU A 99 15.35 -1.19 3.12
CA GLU A 99 15.89 -2.46 2.63
C GLU A 99 15.13 -3.00 1.42
N GLY A 100 13.82 -2.75 1.33
CA GLY A 100 13.03 -3.33 0.26
C GLY A 100 11.53 -3.05 0.30
N ALA A 101 10.80 -3.85 -0.47
CA ALA A 101 9.35 -3.77 -0.61
C ALA A 101 8.72 -5.16 -0.73
N ILE A 102 7.46 -5.29 -0.31
CA ILE A 102 6.69 -6.52 -0.56
C ILE A 102 6.20 -6.50 -2.02
N VAL A 103 6.55 -7.53 -2.77
CA VAL A 103 6.09 -7.78 -4.15
C VAL A 103 5.04 -8.88 -4.15
N ILE A 104 3.88 -8.60 -4.75
CA ILE A 104 2.70 -9.47 -4.76
C ILE A 104 2.27 -9.74 -6.20
N GLY A 105 2.22 -11.02 -6.58
CA GLY A 105 1.64 -11.44 -7.85
C GLY A 105 0.13 -11.60 -7.72
N LEU A 106 -0.65 -11.01 -8.63
CA LEU A 106 -2.12 -11.09 -8.61
C LEU A 106 -2.70 -11.50 -9.96
N GLU A 107 -3.76 -12.29 -9.93
CA GLU A 107 -4.63 -12.57 -11.06
C GLU A 107 -6.12 -12.36 -10.69
N PRO A 108 -7.00 -12.04 -11.66
CA PRO A 108 -8.43 -11.96 -11.42
C PRO A 108 -9.03 -13.28 -10.89
N ARG A 109 -9.96 -13.16 -9.93
CA ARG A 109 -10.81 -14.28 -9.47
C ARG A 109 -12.27 -13.87 -9.34
N PRO A 110 -13.23 -14.81 -9.45
CA PRO A 110 -14.64 -14.53 -9.16
C PRO A 110 -14.83 -14.16 -7.68
N HIS A 111 -15.51 -13.05 -7.43
CA HIS A 111 -15.93 -12.67 -6.09
C HIS A 111 -17.09 -11.67 -6.12
N THR A 112 -17.96 -11.70 -5.11
CA THR A 112 -19.10 -10.79 -4.97
C THR A 112 -18.64 -9.36 -4.67
N ASN A 113 -17.65 -9.21 -3.80
CA ASN A 113 -16.96 -7.95 -3.54
C ASN A 113 -15.91 -7.64 -4.62
N LYS A 114 -16.05 -6.49 -5.30
CA LYS A 114 -15.11 -5.98 -6.31
C LYS A 114 -13.67 -5.84 -5.79
N GLY A 115 -13.51 -5.49 -4.51
CA GLY A 115 -12.19 -5.35 -3.87
C GLY A 115 -11.52 -6.67 -3.54
N SER A 116 -12.14 -7.82 -3.79
CA SER A 116 -11.60 -9.14 -3.45
C SER A 116 -11.55 -10.09 -4.67
N ARG A 117 -11.66 -9.52 -5.88
CA ARG A 117 -11.55 -10.22 -7.17
C ARG A 117 -10.11 -10.47 -7.60
N TRP A 118 -9.22 -10.70 -6.63
CA TRP A 118 -7.80 -10.95 -6.88
C TRP A 118 -7.38 -12.19 -6.12
N ARG A 119 -6.83 -13.17 -6.83
CA ARG A 119 -6.06 -14.27 -6.25
C ARG A 119 -4.61 -13.83 -6.16
N VAL A 120 -4.00 -14.15 -5.04
CA VAL A 120 -2.57 -13.99 -4.78
C VAL A 120 -1.83 -15.20 -5.31
N LEU A 121 -0.94 -14.96 -6.26
CA LEU A 121 -0.06 -15.98 -6.83
C LEU A 121 1.17 -16.18 -5.94
N PHE A 122 1.67 -15.09 -5.37
CA PHE A 122 2.80 -15.08 -4.44
C PHE A 122 2.87 -13.76 -3.68
N ALA A 123 3.58 -13.78 -2.55
CA ALA A 123 4.07 -12.59 -1.86
C ALA A 123 5.54 -12.83 -1.45
N ARG A 124 6.40 -11.84 -1.68
CA ARG A 124 7.84 -11.88 -1.36
C ARG A 124 8.31 -10.52 -0.88
N LEU A 125 9.16 -10.49 0.15
CA LEU A 125 9.96 -9.31 0.43
C LEU A 125 11.18 -9.36 -0.51
N LEU A 126 11.37 -8.32 -1.32
CA LEU A 126 12.54 -8.18 -2.19
C LEU A 126 13.28 -6.90 -1.85
N SER A 127 14.60 -6.93 -1.95
CA SER A 127 15.40 -5.71 -1.85
C SER A 127 15.14 -4.77 -3.02
N PHE A 128 15.46 -3.49 -2.87
CA PHE A 128 15.32 -2.56 -4.01
C PHE A 128 16.19 -2.95 -5.20
N GLU A 129 17.38 -3.53 -4.97
CA GLU A 129 18.23 -4.06 -6.04
C GLU A 129 17.56 -5.22 -6.77
N GLU A 130 16.97 -6.18 -6.05
CA GLU A 130 16.22 -7.29 -6.63
C GLU A 130 15.01 -6.80 -7.44
N ILE A 131 14.32 -5.76 -6.94
CA ILE A 131 13.19 -5.12 -7.62
C ILE A 131 13.65 -4.48 -8.93
N TYR A 132 14.75 -3.72 -8.92
CA TYR A 132 15.30 -3.14 -10.15
C TYR A 132 15.62 -4.22 -11.19
N LEU A 133 16.29 -5.31 -10.79
CA LEU A 133 16.61 -6.44 -11.66
C LEU A 133 15.36 -7.14 -12.19
N LEU A 134 14.33 -7.31 -11.37
CA LEU A 134 13.06 -7.90 -11.76
C LEU A 134 12.36 -7.04 -12.83
N LEU A 135 12.33 -5.73 -12.65
CA LEU A 135 11.66 -4.81 -13.56
C LEU A 135 12.37 -4.68 -14.91
N GLU A 136 13.70 -4.71 -14.90
CA GLU A 136 14.51 -4.77 -16.11
C GLU A 136 14.19 -6.05 -16.91
N LYS A 137 14.10 -7.20 -16.24
CA LYS A 137 13.74 -8.48 -16.88
C LYS A 137 12.32 -8.51 -17.46
N LEU A 138 11.41 -7.70 -16.92
CA LEU A 138 10.01 -7.66 -17.33
C LEU A 138 9.72 -6.56 -18.37
N ASP A 139 10.76 -5.86 -18.85
CA ASP A 139 10.63 -4.70 -19.76
C ASP A 139 9.65 -3.64 -19.22
N ALA A 140 9.53 -3.57 -17.89
CA ALA A 140 8.60 -2.69 -17.18
C ALA A 140 9.31 -1.47 -16.58
N LEU A 141 10.63 -1.38 -16.78
CA LEU A 141 11.49 -0.42 -16.10
C LEU A 141 11.18 1.04 -16.47
N GLU A 142 10.82 1.31 -17.72
CA GLU A 142 10.56 2.67 -18.21
C GLU A 142 9.31 3.28 -17.57
N GLY A 143 8.20 2.52 -17.49
CA GLY A 143 6.98 2.96 -16.79
C GLY A 143 7.11 2.95 -15.26
N TYR A 144 8.03 2.17 -14.71
CA TYR A 144 8.23 2.05 -13.26
C TYR A 144 9.20 3.08 -12.67
N ARG A 145 10.21 3.51 -13.44
CA ARG A 145 11.26 4.44 -12.97
C ARG A 145 10.66 5.70 -12.34
N ASP A 146 9.64 6.26 -12.96
CA ASP A 146 8.93 7.44 -12.45
C ASP A 146 8.20 7.16 -11.14
N GLY A 147 7.62 5.96 -11.00
CA GLY A 147 6.96 5.51 -9.78
C GLY A 147 7.91 5.41 -8.60
N LEU A 148 9.09 4.81 -8.81
CA LEU A 148 10.11 4.67 -7.77
C LEU A 148 10.78 6.00 -7.44
N LEU A 149 11.08 6.83 -8.44
CA LEU A 149 11.58 8.19 -8.22
C LEU A 149 10.56 9.01 -7.41
N ASN A 150 9.28 8.92 -7.75
CA ASN A 150 8.23 9.59 -6.99
C ASN A 150 8.12 9.04 -5.56
N HIS A 151 8.23 7.72 -5.36
CA HIS A 151 8.26 7.11 -4.03
C HIS A 151 9.39 7.70 -3.17
N ASN A 152 10.62 7.70 -3.67
CA ASN A 152 11.78 8.24 -2.95
C ASN A 152 11.60 9.73 -2.63
N LYS A 153 11.07 10.51 -3.58
CA LYS A 153 10.78 11.94 -3.37
C LYS A 153 9.74 12.18 -2.27
N VAL A 154 8.62 11.46 -2.29
CA VAL A 154 7.58 11.64 -1.24
C VAL A 154 8.05 11.13 0.12
N LYS A 155 8.93 10.11 0.12
CA LYS A 155 9.59 9.55 1.29
C LYS A 155 10.49 10.58 1.98
N GLU A 156 11.41 11.19 1.23
CA GLU A 156 12.29 12.26 1.72
C GLU A 156 11.48 13.43 2.30
N HIS A 157 10.47 13.90 1.56
CA HIS A 157 9.62 15.00 2.03
C HIS A 157 8.85 14.68 3.33
N LEU A 158 8.36 13.44 3.48
CA LEU A 158 7.67 13.03 4.69
C LEU A 158 8.62 12.95 5.89
N ARG A 159 9.82 12.39 5.69
CA ARG A 159 10.88 12.34 6.72
C ARG A 159 11.21 13.74 7.22
N GLU A 160 11.43 14.69 6.31
CA GLU A 160 11.70 16.10 6.67
C GLU A 160 10.54 16.74 7.44
N SER A 161 9.33 16.66 6.89
CA SER A 161 8.16 17.35 7.46
C SER A 161 7.65 16.76 8.77
N SER A 162 7.97 15.49 9.06
CA SER A 162 7.62 14.81 10.32
C SER A 162 8.77 14.76 11.33
N GLY A 163 9.96 15.28 10.99
CA GLY A 163 11.15 15.14 11.84
C GLY A 163 11.61 13.68 11.99
N GLY A 164 11.33 12.82 11.01
CA GLY A 164 11.68 11.39 11.01
C GLY A 164 10.69 10.47 11.72
N GLU A 165 9.57 11.00 12.25
CA GLU A 165 8.56 10.20 12.95
C GLU A 165 7.59 9.46 12.02
N SER A 166 7.58 9.83 10.73
CA SER A 166 6.79 9.16 9.70
C SER A 166 7.62 8.90 8.46
N ASP A 167 7.29 7.81 7.78
CA ASP A 167 7.98 7.39 6.58
C ASP A 167 7.07 6.58 5.65
N TYR A 168 7.53 6.25 4.44
CA TYR A 168 6.81 5.40 3.50
C TYR A 168 7.51 4.06 3.30
N THR A 169 6.78 2.97 3.55
CA THR A 169 7.10 1.64 3.00
C THR A 169 6.44 1.47 1.62
N ALA A 170 6.76 0.40 0.91
CA ALA A 170 6.25 0.13 -0.42
C ALA A 170 5.68 -1.29 -0.55
N VAL A 171 4.58 -1.38 -1.31
CA VAL A 171 4.04 -2.63 -1.84
C VAL A 171 4.00 -2.52 -3.36
N ILE A 172 4.48 -3.55 -4.04
CA ILE A 172 4.49 -3.63 -5.50
C ILE A 172 3.55 -4.76 -5.92
N THR A 173 2.57 -4.47 -6.78
CA THR A 173 1.71 -5.51 -7.36
C THR A 173 2.12 -5.79 -8.81
N LEU A 174 2.35 -7.07 -9.11
CA LEU A 174 2.52 -7.60 -10.46
C LEU A 174 1.21 -8.27 -10.86
N THR A 175 0.38 -7.55 -11.62
CA THR A 175 -0.97 -8.02 -11.93
C THR A 175 -1.05 -8.48 -13.38
N SER A 176 -1.55 -9.70 -13.61
CA SER A 176 -1.83 -10.22 -14.95
C SER A 176 -3.33 -10.30 -15.17
N ASN A 177 -3.85 -9.60 -16.17
CA ASN A 177 -5.25 -9.68 -16.57
C ASN A 177 -5.44 -10.75 -17.64
N SER A 178 -5.32 -12.01 -17.26
CA SER A 178 -5.40 -13.13 -18.20
C SER A 178 -6.33 -14.23 -17.67
N GLY A 179 -6.65 -15.19 -18.54
CA GLY A 179 -7.47 -16.34 -18.19
C GLY A 179 -8.97 -16.07 -18.22
N ARG A 180 -9.74 -17.08 -17.77
CA ARG A 180 -11.21 -17.13 -17.87
C ARG A 180 -11.92 -16.05 -17.05
N ASP A 181 -11.26 -15.57 -16.00
CA ASP A 181 -11.81 -14.64 -15.01
C ASP A 181 -11.31 -13.20 -15.23
N ALA A 182 -10.65 -12.94 -16.38
CA ALA A 182 -10.12 -11.64 -16.77
C ALA A 182 -11.18 -10.54 -16.67
N LEU A 183 -10.77 -9.38 -16.17
CA LEU A 183 -11.63 -8.20 -16.05
C LEU A 183 -11.61 -7.39 -17.34
N GLU A 184 -12.71 -6.72 -17.62
CA GLU A 184 -12.82 -5.81 -18.77
C GLU A 184 -11.73 -4.71 -18.75
N GLY A 185 -11.03 -4.57 -19.89
CA GLY A 185 -10.01 -3.54 -20.14
C GLY A 185 -8.82 -4.07 -20.95
N ASP A 186 -8.18 -3.19 -21.72
CA ASP A 186 -7.10 -3.52 -22.66
C ASP A 186 -5.70 -3.61 -22.00
N HIS A 187 -5.63 -3.90 -20.70
CA HIS A 187 -4.36 -4.01 -19.98
C HIS A 187 -4.04 -5.48 -19.68
N PRO A 188 -3.12 -6.13 -20.42
CA PRO A 188 -2.77 -7.55 -20.18
C PRO A 188 -2.01 -7.73 -18.86
N SER A 189 -1.32 -6.70 -18.40
CA SER A 189 -0.64 -6.66 -17.11
C SER A 189 -0.46 -5.24 -16.62
N VAL A 190 -0.46 -5.04 -15.30
CA VAL A 190 -0.14 -3.74 -14.67
C VAL A 190 0.84 -3.95 -13.52
N PHE A 191 1.89 -3.12 -13.53
CA PHE A 191 2.83 -2.94 -12.44
C PHE A 191 2.41 -1.72 -11.62
N ARG A 192 2.39 -1.85 -10.30
CA ARG A 192 2.00 -0.72 -9.45
C ARG A 192 2.81 -0.70 -8.18
N LEU A 193 3.45 0.44 -7.91
CA LEU A 193 4.03 0.77 -6.62
C LEU A 193 3.00 1.54 -5.80
N GLN A 194 2.66 1.01 -4.63
CA GLN A 194 1.85 1.67 -3.61
C GLN A 194 2.75 2.07 -2.44
N SER A 195 2.89 3.37 -2.21
CA SER A 195 3.50 3.89 -0.98
C SER A 195 2.49 3.83 0.16
N ILE A 196 2.89 3.29 1.30
CA ILE A 196 2.06 3.15 2.51
C ILE A 196 2.78 3.86 3.64
N GLN A 197 2.13 4.85 4.26
CA GLN A 197 2.73 5.61 5.35
C GLN A 197 2.79 4.76 6.62
N VAL A 198 3.92 4.85 7.31
CA VAL A 198 4.17 4.19 8.60
C VAL A 198 4.53 5.27 9.62
N HIS A 199 3.98 5.15 10.81
CA HIS A 199 4.31 6.01 11.96
C HIS A 199 5.15 5.23 12.96
N ARG A 200 6.25 5.82 13.44
CA ARG A 200 7.16 5.17 14.39
C ARG A 200 6.46 4.78 15.70
N ASP A 201 5.68 5.69 16.27
CA ASP A 201 4.88 5.44 17.48
C ASP A 201 3.88 4.28 17.32
N MET A 202 3.31 4.13 16.12
CA MET A 202 2.41 3.01 15.83
C MET A 202 3.19 1.69 15.89
N VAL A 203 4.36 1.59 15.23
CA VAL A 203 5.19 0.37 15.24
C VAL A 203 5.61 0.00 16.66
N ASN A 204 6.03 0.99 17.45
CA ASN A 204 6.46 0.81 18.84
C ASN A 204 5.31 0.39 19.78
N SER A 205 4.06 0.77 19.46
CA SER A 205 2.89 0.43 20.27
C SER A 205 2.18 -0.87 19.88
N LEU A 206 2.60 -1.54 18.81
CA LEU A 206 2.03 -2.84 18.41
C LEU A 206 2.23 -3.90 19.52
N PRO A 207 1.23 -4.73 19.87
CA PRO A 207 1.46 -5.83 20.80
C PRO A 207 2.33 -6.95 20.20
N GLU A 208 3.16 -7.62 21.01
CA GLU A 208 4.06 -8.73 20.61
C GLU A 208 3.38 -9.85 19.81
N LYS A 209 2.10 -10.12 20.09
CA LYS A 209 1.30 -11.10 19.33
C LYS A 209 1.26 -10.79 17.83
N HIS A 210 1.43 -9.53 17.44
CA HIS A 210 1.49 -9.14 16.03
C HIS A 210 2.81 -9.52 15.36
N PHE A 211 3.86 -9.94 16.07
CA PHE A 211 5.16 -10.31 15.48
C PHE A 211 5.46 -11.81 15.57
N ALA A 212 4.57 -12.60 16.19
CA ALA A 212 4.76 -14.02 16.43
C ALA A 212 4.42 -14.93 15.21
N VAL A 213 3.97 -14.34 14.10
CA VAL A 213 3.50 -15.08 12.91
C VAL A 213 4.41 -14.75 11.74
N ASP A 214 4.66 -15.74 10.87
CA ASP A 214 5.30 -15.48 9.58
C ASP A 214 4.50 -14.40 8.82
N SER A 215 5.17 -13.30 8.54
CA SER A 215 4.55 -12.10 7.99
C SER A 215 3.91 -12.32 6.62
N LEU A 216 4.50 -13.18 5.79
CA LEU A 216 4.05 -13.42 4.42
C LEU A 216 3.00 -14.53 4.39
N GLU A 217 3.12 -15.56 5.21
CA GLU A 217 2.07 -16.58 5.34
C GLU A 217 0.77 -15.98 5.90
N ALA A 218 0.88 -15.14 6.95
CA ALA A 218 -0.26 -14.41 7.49
C ALA A 218 -0.91 -13.50 6.43
N LEU A 219 -0.09 -12.77 5.67
CA LEU A 219 -0.55 -11.93 4.56
C LEU A 219 -1.31 -12.76 3.54
N LEU A 220 -0.74 -13.87 3.07
CA LEU A 220 -1.38 -14.75 2.07
C LEU A 220 -2.73 -15.26 2.57
N PHE A 221 -2.80 -15.71 3.82
CA PHE A 221 -4.05 -16.16 4.43
C PHE A 221 -5.10 -15.04 4.48
N GLU A 222 -4.75 -13.86 4.99
CA GLU A 222 -5.68 -12.72 5.08
C GLU A 222 -6.21 -12.26 3.71
N LEU A 223 -5.34 -12.27 2.69
CA LEU A 223 -5.70 -11.90 1.32
C LEU A 223 -6.60 -12.94 0.65
N GLU A 224 -6.26 -14.23 0.74
CA GLU A 224 -7.01 -15.31 0.09
C GLU A 224 -8.39 -15.49 0.71
N GLU A 225 -8.49 -15.49 2.04
CA GLU A 225 -9.74 -15.69 2.79
C GLU A 225 -10.62 -14.43 2.87
N ASP A 226 -10.25 -13.35 2.16
CA ASP A 226 -10.95 -12.05 2.19
C ASP A 226 -11.17 -11.51 3.61
N HIS A 227 -10.15 -11.60 4.45
CA HIS A 227 -10.18 -11.22 5.86
C HIS A 227 -9.27 -10.01 6.13
N PRO A 228 -9.61 -8.80 5.60
CA PRO A 228 -8.77 -7.62 5.76
C PRO A 228 -8.66 -7.21 7.23
N MET A 229 -7.46 -6.82 7.63
CA MET A 229 -7.20 -6.31 8.97
C MET A 229 -8.05 -5.07 9.27
N SER A 230 -8.95 -5.20 10.24
CA SER A 230 -9.79 -4.07 10.65
C SER A 230 -8.96 -3.01 11.37
N SER A 231 -9.13 -1.74 10.97
CA SER A 231 -8.74 -0.59 11.78
C SER A 231 -9.85 -0.28 12.75
N THR A 232 -9.52 0.07 13.98
CA THR A 232 -10.46 0.80 14.84
C THR A 232 -10.50 2.25 14.42
N VAL A 233 -11.51 2.59 13.62
CA VAL A 233 -11.86 3.98 13.28
C VAL A 233 -12.63 4.55 14.47
N PHE A 234 -12.17 5.67 15.02
CA PHE A 234 -12.92 6.48 16.00
C PHE A 234 -13.89 7.41 15.30
#